data_AF-A0A2R3IYB7-F1
#
_entry.id   AF-A0A2R3IYB7-F1
#
_cell.length_a   1.000
_cell.length_b   1.000
_cell.length_c   1.000
_cell.angle_alpha   90.00
_cell.angle_beta   90.00
_cell.angle_gamma   90.00
#
_symmetry.space_group_name_H-M   'P 1'
#
loop_
_entity.id
_entity.type
_entity.pdbx_description
1 polymer ?
#
loop_
_entity_poly.entity_id
_entity_poly.type
_entity_poly.pdbx_seq_one_letter_code
_entity_poly.pdbx_strand_id
1 'polypeptide(L)'
;MAKGWSDEELAAAVKAYRHMETMQASATPYSKKQVYRDLAKRYARTEKSFEYRMQNISAVLDELGMSWLPGLKPAVNVGSEMKARLVRLLGVEALGATSVSVDLVAQRSAQGLRTAGQVAESAGAFDPTSVEDARERVYASIVRRRGQAAFRKQLLEAYGGSCAISGCEVTEILEAAHIHPYKGAHTHSVSNGLLLRADLHTLFDLGLIVIDTPSLRVKIAPALRHTEYSSWHDAALRPPKLASQRASQEALEWHRLHIGWQ
;
A
#
# COMPACT_ATOMS: atom_id res chain seq x y z
N MET A 1 30.60 -6.22 20.47
CA MET A 1 29.21 -5.83 20.14
C MET A 1 29.17 -5.45 18.67
N ALA A 2 28.27 -6.02 17.87
CA ALA A 2 28.21 -5.71 16.44
C ALA A 2 27.86 -4.22 16.25
N LYS A 3 28.73 -3.46 15.58
CA LYS A 3 28.53 -2.05 15.28
C LYS A 3 27.23 -1.91 14.48
N GLY A 4 26.25 -1.21 15.03
CA GLY A 4 24.97 -0.92 14.37
C GLY A 4 25.17 -0.22 13.03
N TRP A 5 24.14 -0.22 12.18
CA TRP A 5 24.20 0.47 10.88
C TRP A 5 24.13 1.99 11.09
N SER A 6 25.06 2.74 10.50
CA SER A 6 25.00 4.20 10.50
C SER A 6 23.96 4.72 9.50
N ASP A 7 23.48 5.95 9.69
CA ASP A 7 22.54 6.58 8.75
C ASP A 7 23.16 6.74 7.36
N GLU A 8 24.49 6.96 7.29
CA GLU A 8 25.22 7.04 6.03
C GLU A 8 25.22 5.70 5.28
N GLU A 9 25.49 4.58 5.98
CA GLU A 9 25.45 3.23 5.39
C GLU A 9 24.05 2.91 4.85
N LEU A 10 23.00 3.27 5.60
CA LEU A 10 21.62 3.07 5.18
C LEU A 10 21.24 3.96 3.99
N ALA A 11 21.62 5.24 4.02
CA ALA A 11 21.35 6.17 2.93
C ALA A 11 22.02 5.72 1.62
N ALA A 12 23.24 5.19 1.71
CA ALA A 12 23.95 4.63 0.56
C ALA A 12 23.25 3.39 -0.01
N ALA A 13 22.77 2.49 0.85
CA ALA A 13 22.01 1.32 0.42
C ALA A 13 20.69 1.73 -0.28
N VAL A 14 19.96 2.69 0.29
CA VAL A 14 18.72 3.21 -0.31
C VAL A 14 18.98 3.90 -1.65
N LYS A 15 20.01 4.75 -1.75
CA LYS A 15 20.40 5.41 -3.00
C LYS A 15 20.75 4.39 -4.09
N ALA A 16 21.51 3.36 -3.74
CA ALA A 16 21.86 2.28 -4.67
C ALA A 16 20.64 1.48 -5.12
N TYR A 17 19.69 1.22 -4.21
CA TYR A 17 18.41 0.58 -4.53
C TYR A 17 17.61 1.39 -5.55
N ARG A 18 17.40 2.70 -5.30
CA ARG A 18 16.70 3.61 -6.22
C ARG A 18 17.39 3.73 -7.59
N HIS A 19 18.72 3.71 -7.59
CA HIS A 19 19.47 3.71 -8.84
C HIS A 19 19.20 2.44 -9.65
N MET A 20 19.20 1.26 -9.01
CA MET A 20 18.83 0.01 -9.67
C MET A 20 17.37 0.00 -10.17
N GLU A 21 16.43 0.63 -9.46
CA GLU A 21 15.04 0.82 -9.96
C GLU A 21 15.02 1.67 -11.24
N THR A 22 15.81 2.74 -11.28
CA THR A 22 15.93 3.60 -12.48
C THR A 22 16.53 2.83 -13.66
N MET A 23 17.55 2.02 -13.41
CA MET A 23 18.16 1.15 -14.43
C MET A 23 17.17 0.11 -14.94
N GLN A 24 16.39 -0.51 -14.04
CA GLN A 24 15.34 -1.47 -14.41
C GLN A 24 14.23 -0.80 -15.25
N ALA A 25 13.76 0.38 -14.85
CA ALA A 25 12.72 1.12 -15.58
C ALA A 25 13.17 1.57 -16.98
N SER A 26 14.47 1.82 -17.15
CA SER A 26 15.09 2.17 -18.45
C SER A 26 15.61 0.96 -19.22
N ALA A 27 15.37 -0.27 -18.75
CA ALA A 27 15.93 -1.51 -19.29
C ALA A 27 17.46 -1.50 -19.43
N THR A 28 18.16 -0.66 -18.65
CA THR A 28 19.62 -0.61 -18.60
C THR A 28 20.14 -1.82 -17.83
N PRO A 29 21.04 -2.65 -18.39
CA PRO A 29 21.61 -3.78 -17.68
C PRO A 29 22.35 -3.37 -16.40
N TYR A 30 22.13 -4.10 -15.31
CA TYR A 30 22.83 -3.88 -14.04
C TYR A 30 23.09 -5.19 -13.31
N SER A 31 24.12 -5.20 -12.45
CA SER A 31 24.48 -6.36 -11.64
C SER A 31 24.33 -6.04 -10.15
N LYS A 32 23.33 -6.67 -9.52
CA LYS A 32 23.09 -6.53 -8.07
C LYS A 32 24.34 -6.91 -7.27
N LYS A 33 25.02 -8.00 -7.66
CA LYS A 33 26.26 -8.46 -7.02
C LYS A 33 27.37 -7.41 -7.09
N GLN A 34 27.48 -6.71 -8.23
CA GLN A 34 28.45 -5.63 -8.37
C GLN A 34 28.11 -4.45 -7.45
N VAL A 35 26.84 -4.07 -7.36
CA VAL A 35 26.37 -3.03 -6.42
C VAL A 35 26.72 -3.38 -4.97
N TYR A 36 26.51 -4.64 -4.55
CA TYR A 36 26.83 -5.06 -3.18
C TYR A 36 28.34 -5.01 -2.91
N ARG A 37 29.15 -5.40 -3.89
CA ARG A 37 30.61 -5.35 -3.82
C ARG A 37 31.13 -3.92 -3.67
N ASP A 38 30.57 -2.98 -4.41
CA ASP A 38 30.99 -1.58 -4.36
C ASP A 38 30.62 -0.91 -3.03
N LEU A 39 29.43 -1.23 -2.50
CA LEU A 39 29.01 -0.79 -1.16
C LEU A 39 29.86 -1.44 -0.05
N ALA A 40 30.14 -2.74 -0.15
CA ALA A 40 30.97 -3.49 0.79
C ALA A 40 32.37 -2.89 0.91
N LYS A 41 32.99 -2.55 -0.22
CA LYS A 41 34.30 -1.87 -0.26
C LYS A 41 34.27 -0.50 0.43
N ARG A 42 33.19 0.27 0.27
CA ARG A 42 33.07 1.62 0.83
C ARG A 42 32.85 1.65 2.33
N TYR A 43 32.05 0.72 2.86
CA TYR A 43 31.58 0.76 4.25
C TYR A 43 32.17 -0.33 5.15
N ALA A 44 33.16 -1.09 4.68
CA ALA A 44 33.80 -2.19 5.41
C ALA A 44 32.78 -3.22 5.96
N ARG A 45 31.74 -3.51 5.17
CA ARG A 45 30.71 -4.52 5.44
C ARG A 45 30.80 -5.64 4.41
N THR A 46 30.11 -6.75 4.63
CA THR A 46 30.10 -7.87 3.67
C THR A 46 29.04 -7.65 2.58
N GLU A 47 29.28 -8.19 1.38
CA GLU A 47 28.28 -8.19 0.29
C GLU A 47 26.93 -8.75 0.77
N LYS A 48 26.96 -9.85 1.54
CA LYS A 48 25.78 -10.49 2.13
C LYS A 48 24.99 -9.56 3.05
N SER A 49 25.66 -8.68 3.80
CA SER A 49 24.98 -7.72 4.66
C SER A 49 24.25 -6.62 3.87
N PHE A 50 24.80 -6.20 2.73
CA PHE A 50 24.14 -5.27 1.82
C PHE A 50 22.99 -5.94 1.07
N GLU A 51 23.14 -7.19 0.65
CA GLU A 51 22.05 -7.97 0.08
C GLU A 51 20.85 -8.04 1.05
N TYR A 52 21.10 -8.41 2.30
CA TYR A 52 20.05 -8.44 3.33
C TYR A 52 19.44 -7.04 3.56
N ARG A 53 20.25 -5.98 3.49
CA ARG A 53 19.77 -4.60 3.59
C ARG A 53 18.84 -4.23 2.42
N MET A 54 19.14 -4.67 1.21
CA MET A 54 18.25 -4.49 0.06
C MET A 54 16.94 -5.27 0.21
N GLN A 55 16.97 -6.46 0.83
CA GLN A 55 15.77 -7.22 1.16
C GLN A 55 14.94 -6.52 2.25
N ASN A 56 15.58 -5.83 3.21
CA ASN A 56 14.87 -4.99 4.20
C ASN A 56 14.18 -3.79 3.52
N ILE A 57 14.82 -3.15 2.54
CA ILE A 57 14.20 -2.10 1.71
C ILE A 57 13.00 -2.66 0.96
N SER A 58 13.15 -3.84 0.34
CA SER A 58 12.06 -4.49 -0.40
C SER A 58 10.89 -4.85 0.53
N ALA A 59 11.14 -5.25 1.77
CA ALA A 59 10.10 -5.47 2.77
C ALA A 59 9.36 -4.18 3.17
N VAL A 60 10.06 -3.05 3.27
CA VAL A 60 9.42 -1.76 3.51
C VAL A 60 8.53 -1.37 2.32
N LEU A 61 9.01 -1.54 1.08
CA LEU A 61 8.23 -1.23 -0.12
C LEU A 61 7.00 -2.14 -0.25
N ASP A 62 7.17 -3.45 -0.04
CA ASP A 62 6.11 -4.45 -0.09
C ASP A 62 4.99 -4.14 0.92
N GLU A 63 5.37 -3.75 2.14
CA GLU A 63 4.42 -3.35 3.18
C GLU A 63 3.66 -2.07 2.85
N LEU A 64 4.30 -1.15 2.12
CA LEU A 64 3.67 0.06 1.60
C LEU A 64 2.85 -0.19 0.32
N GLY A 65 2.71 -1.45 -0.12
CA GLY A 65 2.01 -1.81 -1.35
C GLY A 65 2.74 -1.40 -2.63
N MET A 66 4.03 -1.04 -2.52
CA MET A 66 4.85 -0.66 -3.66
C MET A 66 5.55 -1.90 -4.26
N SER A 67 5.78 -1.85 -5.57
CA SER A 67 6.61 -2.87 -6.23
C SER A 67 8.07 -2.73 -5.81
N TRP A 68 8.78 -3.86 -5.76
CA TRP A 68 10.20 -3.95 -5.41
C TRP A 68 10.99 -4.66 -6.51
N LEU A 69 12.32 -4.52 -6.48
CA LEU A 69 13.21 -5.03 -7.53
C LEU A 69 13.18 -6.57 -7.64
N PRO A 70 12.87 -7.15 -8.81
CA PRO A 70 12.84 -8.61 -8.99
C PRO A 70 14.13 -9.29 -8.53
N GLY A 71 14.01 -10.41 -7.80
CA GLY A 71 15.15 -11.14 -7.21
C GLY A 71 15.68 -10.57 -5.89
N LEU A 72 15.09 -9.50 -5.36
CA LEU A 72 15.32 -9.00 -4.00
C LEU A 72 14.09 -9.26 -3.13
N LYS A 73 13.87 -10.55 -2.78
CA LYS A 73 12.71 -10.95 -1.98
C LYS A 73 12.65 -10.14 -0.66
N PRO A 74 11.47 -9.60 -0.29
CA PRO A 74 11.24 -8.98 1.01
C PRO A 74 11.77 -9.83 2.18
N ALA A 75 12.54 -9.22 3.07
CA ALA A 75 13.00 -9.88 4.28
C ALA A 75 11.81 -10.21 5.21
N VAL A 76 11.80 -11.43 5.75
CA VAL A 76 10.71 -11.94 6.61
C VAL A 76 10.58 -11.13 7.90
N ASN A 77 11.70 -10.68 8.47
CA ASN A 77 11.74 -9.92 9.72
C ASN A 77 12.64 -8.69 9.58
N VAL A 78 12.06 -7.50 9.73
CA VAL A 78 12.77 -6.22 9.80
C VAL A 78 12.43 -5.57 11.13
N GLY A 79 13.45 -5.24 11.94
CA GLY A 79 13.26 -4.57 13.22
C GLY A 79 12.58 -3.21 13.07
N SER A 80 11.70 -2.85 14.02
CA SER A 80 10.88 -1.63 13.98
C SER A 80 11.70 -0.34 13.82
N GLU A 81 12.81 -0.22 14.55
CA GLU A 81 13.74 0.92 14.45
C GLU A 81 14.34 1.03 13.04
N MET A 82 14.81 -0.09 12.51
CA MET A 82 15.42 -0.14 11.18
C MET A 82 14.41 0.24 10.09
N LYS A 83 13.18 -0.24 10.24
CA LYS A 83 12.08 0.05 9.35
C LYS A 83 11.78 1.55 9.31
N ALA A 84 11.66 2.18 10.47
CA ALA A 84 11.41 3.63 10.57
C ALA A 84 12.52 4.44 9.86
N ARG A 85 13.79 4.05 10.06
CA ARG A 85 14.93 4.70 9.40
C ARG A 85 14.90 4.54 7.88
N LEU A 86 14.55 3.35 7.38
CA LEU A 86 14.42 3.09 5.94
C LEU A 86 13.26 3.86 5.31
N VAL A 87 12.10 3.95 5.98
CA VAL A 87 10.93 4.73 5.52
C VAL A 87 11.31 6.20 5.32
N ARG A 88 11.99 6.80 6.31
CA ARG A 88 12.50 8.17 6.22
C ARG A 88 13.46 8.34 5.04
N LEU A 89 14.45 7.45 4.90
CA LEU A 89 15.48 7.54 3.86
C LEU A 89 14.94 7.29 2.45
N LEU A 90 13.91 6.47 2.31
CA LEU A 90 13.24 6.24 1.03
C LEU A 90 12.46 7.48 0.55
N GLY A 91 12.39 8.54 1.38
CA GLY A 91 11.65 9.76 1.06
C GLY A 91 10.14 9.52 1.01
N VAL A 92 9.65 8.42 1.58
CA VAL A 92 8.22 8.12 1.64
C VAL A 92 7.50 9.07 2.60
N GLU A 93 8.22 9.71 3.53
CA GLU A 93 7.74 10.88 4.30
C GLU A 93 7.57 12.14 3.42
N ALA A 94 8.24 12.22 2.26
CA ALA A 94 8.34 13.43 1.43
C ALA A 94 7.46 13.42 0.17
N LEU A 95 6.64 12.38 -0.06
CA LEU A 95 5.56 12.42 -1.06
C LEU A 95 4.31 13.16 -0.56
N GLY A 96 4.32 13.63 0.70
CA GLY A 96 3.25 14.42 1.32
C GLY A 96 3.50 15.93 1.45
N ALA A 97 4.57 16.48 0.86
CA ALA A 97 4.94 17.89 1.02
C ALA A 97 5.37 18.59 -0.27
N THR A 98 4.57 18.47 -1.32
CA THR A 98 4.43 19.55 -2.32
C THR A 98 2.95 19.68 -2.60
N SER A 99 2.41 20.89 -2.46
CA SER A 99 1.02 21.20 -2.79
C SER A 99 0.83 20.99 -4.29
N VAL A 100 0.32 19.83 -4.66
CA VAL A 100 -0.05 19.55 -6.04
C VAL A 100 -1.54 19.84 -6.18
N SER A 101 -1.89 20.78 -7.05
CA SER A 101 -3.26 21.15 -7.37
C SER A 101 -4.10 19.90 -7.69
N VAL A 102 -5.35 19.89 -7.19
CA VAL A 102 -6.32 18.77 -7.30
C VAL A 102 -6.50 18.29 -8.74
N ASP A 103 -6.34 19.18 -9.73
CA ASP A 103 -6.40 18.85 -11.16
C ASP A 103 -5.29 17.87 -11.61
N LEU A 104 -4.10 17.93 -11.00
CA LEU A 104 -2.97 17.08 -11.38
C LEU A 104 -3.10 15.65 -10.82
N VAL A 105 -3.81 15.47 -9.70
CA VAL A 105 -4.05 14.14 -9.09
C VAL A 105 -5.03 13.34 -9.94
N ALA A 106 -6.13 13.97 -10.38
CA ALA A 106 -7.06 13.36 -11.34
C ALA A 106 -6.37 13.00 -12.66
N GLN A 107 -5.46 13.86 -13.15
CA GLN A 107 -4.67 13.60 -14.35
C GLN A 107 -3.64 12.48 -14.16
N ARG A 108 -3.00 12.36 -12.98
CA ARG A 108 -2.04 11.29 -12.63
C ARG A 108 -2.70 9.93 -12.45
N SER A 109 -3.89 9.86 -11.86
CA SER A 109 -4.65 8.59 -11.78
C SER A 109 -5.09 8.14 -13.17
N ALA A 110 -5.56 9.06 -14.01
CA ALA A 110 -5.88 8.77 -15.41
C ALA A 110 -4.63 8.38 -16.23
N GLN A 111 -3.48 9.01 -15.99
CA GLN A 111 -2.23 8.67 -16.67
C GLN A 111 -1.61 7.36 -16.14
N GLY A 112 -1.73 7.07 -14.84
CA GLY A 112 -1.32 5.80 -14.23
C GLY A 112 -2.17 4.63 -14.71
N LEU A 113 -3.50 4.80 -14.86
CA LEU A 113 -4.39 3.82 -15.48
C LEU A 113 -4.06 3.61 -16.98
N ARG A 114 -3.79 4.71 -17.72
CA ARG A 114 -3.38 4.62 -19.14
C ARG A 114 -2.03 3.92 -19.29
N THR A 115 -1.07 4.20 -18.42
CA THR A 115 0.25 3.58 -18.44
C THR A 115 0.16 2.11 -18.03
N ALA A 116 -0.65 1.77 -17.00
CA ALA A 116 -0.91 0.38 -16.62
C ALA A 116 -1.64 -0.40 -17.73
N GLY A 117 -2.58 0.23 -18.44
CA GLY A 117 -3.24 -0.34 -19.62
C GLY A 117 -2.26 -0.60 -20.76
N GLN A 118 -1.37 0.35 -21.07
CA GLN A 118 -0.34 0.19 -22.10
C GLN A 118 0.72 -0.86 -21.74
N VAL A 119 1.07 -0.97 -20.46
CA VAL A 119 1.98 -2.03 -19.97
C VAL A 119 1.30 -3.41 -20.05
N ALA A 120 0.01 -3.50 -19.71
CA ALA A 120 -0.78 -4.73 -19.82
C ALA A 120 -1.01 -5.15 -21.29
N GLU A 121 -1.13 -4.21 -22.22
CA GLU A 121 -1.20 -4.49 -23.66
C GLU A 121 0.16 -4.86 -24.27
N SER A 122 1.27 -4.37 -23.70
CA SER A 122 2.64 -4.70 -24.14
C SER A 122 3.18 -6.01 -23.56
N ALA A 123 2.64 -6.47 -22.42
CA ALA A 123 2.86 -7.79 -21.90
C ALA A 123 2.00 -8.76 -22.75
N GLY A 124 2.64 -9.49 -23.65
CA GLY A 124 1.98 -10.38 -24.61
C GLY A 124 0.89 -11.27 -23.98
N ALA A 125 -0.03 -11.72 -24.83
CA ALA A 125 -1.23 -12.49 -24.48
C ALA A 125 -1.00 -13.53 -23.37
N PHE A 126 -1.97 -13.64 -22.47
CA PHE A 126 -2.04 -14.61 -21.39
C PHE A 126 -1.52 -16.00 -21.81
N ASP A 127 -0.37 -16.40 -21.27
CA ASP A 127 0.22 -17.73 -21.45
C ASP A 127 -0.11 -18.61 -20.21
N PRO A 128 -0.97 -19.62 -20.35
CA PRO A 128 -1.41 -20.47 -19.25
C PRO A 128 -0.34 -21.47 -18.75
N THR A 129 0.87 -21.49 -19.31
CA THR A 129 1.86 -22.56 -19.06
C THR A 129 3.07 -22.17 -18.21
N SER A 130 3.23 -20.90 -17.80
CA SER A 130 4.40 -20.47 -17.01
C SER A 130 4.25 -20.80 -15.50
N VAL A 131 4.56 -22.05 -15.10
CA VAL A 131 4.33 -22.54 -13.73
C VAL A 131 5.63 -22.94 -13.04
N GLU A 132 6.49 -22.00 -12.67
CA GLU A 132 7.77 -22.37 -12.03
C GLU A 132 8.22 -21.57 -10.81
N ASP A 133 7.33 -20.81 -10.17
CA ASP A 133 7.55 -20.38 -8.76
C ASP A 133 6.21 -20.29 -8.00
N ALA A 134 5.41 -21.34 -8.16
CA ALA A 134 4.02 -21.36 -7.71
C ALA A 134 3.89 -21.62 -6.21
N ARG A 135 4.76 -22.39 -5.55
CA ARG A 135 4.49 -22.89 -4.18
C ARG A 135 4.57 -21.81 -3.09
N GLU A 136 5.62 -21.00 -3.04
CA GLU A 136 5.74 -19.90 -2.05
C GLU A 136 4.73 -18.78 -2.32
N ARG A 137 4.52 -18.41 -3.59
CA ARG A 137 3.45 -17.50 -4.00
C ARG A 137 2.08 -18.05 -3.66
N VAL A 138 1.85 -19.35 -3.81
CA VAL A 138 0.61 -20.02 -3.41
C VAL A 138 0.45 -20.00 -1.90
N TYR A 139 1.48 -20.23 -1.08
CA TYR A 139 1.37 -20.11 0.37
C TYR A 139 1.13 -18.67 0.84
N ALA A 140 1.89 -17.69 0.35
CA ALA A 140 1.69 -16.28 0.69
C ALA A 140 0.34 -15.76 0.19
N SER A 141 -0.09 -16.15 -1.01
CA SER A 141 -1.43 -15.85 -1.50
C SER A 141 -2.50 -16.65 -0.77
N ILE A 142 -2.25 -17.86 -0.24
CA ILE A 142 -3.20 -18.61 0.59
C ILE A 142 -3.34 -17.93 1.95
N VAL A 143 -2.24 -17.50 2.59
CA VAL A 143 -2.28 -16.77 3.86
C VAL A 143 -2.93 -15.40 3.68
N ARG A 144 -2.58 -14.66 2.61
CA ARG A 144 -3.22 -13.39 2.26
C ARG A 144 -4.69 -13.59 1.91
N ARG A 145 -5.05 -14.62 1.13
CA ARG A 145 -6.46 -14.97 0.83
C ARG A 145 -7.22 -15.39 2.08
N ARG A 146 -6.63 -16.20 2.96
CA ARG A 146 -7.24 -16.64 4.23
C ARG A 146 -7.38 -15.48 5.23
N GLY A 147 -6.38 -14.61 5.33
CA GLY A 147 -6.40 -13.40 6.17
C GLY A 147 -7.40 -12.36 5.66
N GLN A 148 -7.45 -12.14 4.34
CA GLN A 148 -8.47 -11.30 3.71
C GLN A 148 -9.88 -11.90 3.87
N ALA A 149 -10.04 -13.22 3.75
CA ALA A 149 -11.32 -13.89 3.97
C ALA A 149 -11.77 -13.83 5.44
N ALA A 150 -10.85 -14.01 6.40
CA ALA A 150 -11.15 -13.89 7.82
C ALA A 150 -11.48 -12.45 8.21
N PHE A 151 -10.70 -11.47 7.74
CA PHE A 151 -10.95 -10.05 7.96
C PHE A 151 -12.27 -9.60 7.34
N ARG A 152 -12.55 -10.05 6.11
CA ARG A 152 -13.86 -9.86 5.45
C ARG A 152 -14.99 -10.42 6.29
N LYS A 153 -14.85 -11.65 6.80
CA LYS A 153 -15.88 -12.27 7.64
C LYS A 153 -16.15 -11.44 8.90
N GLN A 154 -15.09 -10.96 9.56
CA GLN A 154 -15.22 -10.09 10.73
C GLN A 154 -15.94 -8.77 10.40
N LEU A 155 -15.63 -8.15 9.27
CA LEU A 155 -16.31 -6.92 8.83
C LEU A 155 -17.78 -7.17 8.44
N LEU A 156 -18.08 -8.27 7.76
CA LEU A 156 -19.45 -8.68 7.47
C LEU A 156 -20.26 -8.84 8.76
N GLU A 157 -19.71 -9.51 9.78
CA GLU A 157 -20.37 -9.67 11.07
C GLU A 157 -20.56 -8.34 11.81
N ALA A 158 -19.51 -7.51 11.84
CA ALA A 158 -19.49 -6.22 12.54
C ALA A 158 -20.46 -5.20 11.94
N TYR A 159 -20.54 -5.11 10.61
CA TYR A 159 -21.45 -4.20 9.90
C TYR A 159 -22.81 -4.83 9.60
N GLY A 160 -23.03 -6.09 10.00
CA GLY A 160 -24.29 -6.79 9.75
C GLY A 160 -24.59 -7.02 8.27
N GLY A 161 -23.55 -7.21 7.46
CA GLY A 161 -23.68 -7.44 6.02
C GLY A 161 -24.13 -6.22 5.22
N SER A 162 -23.96 -5.01 5.76
CA SER A 162 -24.39 -3.77 5.10
C SER A 162 -23.21 -2.82 4.85
N CYS A 163 -23.15 -2.21 3.67
CA CYS A 163 -22.15 -1.21 3.34
C CYS A 163 -22.18 -0.02 4.31
N ALA A 164 -21.01 0.38 4.82
CA ALA A 164 -20.85 1.48 5.76
C ALA A 164 -21.29 2.85 5.18
N ILE A 165 -21.28 3.02 3.85
CA ILE A 165 -21.67 4.26 3.17
C ILE A 165 -23.07 4.14 2.57
N SER A 166 -23.27 3.19 1.64
CA SER A 166 -24.53 3.10 0.88
C SER A 166 -25.64 2.34 1.59
N GLY A 167 -25.33 1.57 2.64
CA GLY A 167 -26.28 0.63 3.24
C GLY A 167 -26.62 -0.59 2.38
N CYS A 168 -25.97 -0.80 1.24
CA CYS A 168 -26.18 -1.98 0.38
C CYS A 168 -25.96 -3.28 1.16
N GLU A 169 -26.91 -4.22 1.08
CA GLU A 169 -26.89 -5.50 1.82
C GLU A 169 -26.53 -6.71 0.94
N VAL A 170 -26.24 -6.49 -0.34
CA VAL A 170 -25.87 -7.56 -1.29
C VAL A 170 -24.45 -8.00 -0.96
N THR A 171 -24.30 -9.07 -0.18
CA THR A 171 -23.01 -9.47 0.40
C THR A 171 -21.92 -9.75 -0.63
N GLU A 172 -22.30 -10.17 -1.83
CA GLU A 172 -21.43 -10.54 -2.95
C GLU A 172 -20.70 -9.34 -3.54
N ILE A 173 -21.28 -8.13 -3.49
CA ILE A 173 -20.66 -6.89 -3.97
C ILE A 173 -19.94 -6.11 -2.86
N LEU A 174 -20.10 -6.52 -1.60
CA LEU A 174 -19.38 -5.89 -0.50
C LEU A 174 -17.93 -6.33 -0.51
N GLU A 175 -17.04 -5.48 -0.02
CA GLU A 175 -15.59 -5.66 0.04
C GLU A 175 -15.06 -5.14 1.38
N ALA A 176 -13.96 -5.74 1.83
CA ALA A 176 -13.28 -5.37 3.05
C ALA A 176 -12.18 -4.36 2.74
N ALA A 177 -12.49 -3.08 2.91
CA ALA A 177 -11.55 -1.98 2.71
C ALA A 177 -10.69 -1.79 3.94
N HIS A 178 -9.37 -1.67 3.76
CA HIS A 178 -8.46 -1.27 4.84
C HIS A 178 -8.37 0.25 4.87
N ILE A 179 -8.42 0.84 6.07
CA ILE A 179 -8.25 2.28 6.22
C ILE A 179 -6.76 2.65 6.22
N HIS A 180 -5.97 1.92 7.03
CA HIS A 180 -4.53 2.06 7.11
C HIS A 180 -3.84 0.76 6.65
N PRO A 181 -2.71 0.83 5.91
CA PRO A 181 -1.93 -0.32 5.50
C PRO A 181 -1.60 -1.29 6.63
N TYR A 182 -1.51 -2.57 6.30
CA TYR A 182 -1.21 -3.61 7.26
C TYR A 182 0.22 -3.48 7.83
N LYS A 183 0.36 -3.28 9.15
CA LYS A 183 1.66 -3.20 9.87
C LYS A 183 1.92 -4.42 10.78
N GLY A 184 1.16 -5.50 10.63
CA GLY A 184 1.25 -6.74 11.42
C GLY A 184 -0.09 -7.18 12.03
N ALA A 185 -0.13 -8.32 12.74
CA ALA A 185 -1.38 -8.94 13.21
C ALA A 185 -2.30 -8.03 14.06
N HIS A 186 -1.74 -7.02 14.72
CA HIS A 186 -2.47 -6.00 15.48
C HIS A 186 -3.25 -4.99 14.60
N THR A 187 -2.95 -4.92 13.29
CA THR A 187 -3.67 -4.10 12.31
C THR A 187 -4.79 -4.83 11.58
N HIS A 188 -4.94 -6.15 11.82
CA HIS A 188 -6.15 -6.91 11.48
C HIS A 188 -7.21 -6.72 12.58
N SER A 189 -7.56 -5.46 12.81
CA SER A 189 -8.66 -5.07 13.69
C SER A 189 -9.83 -4.58 12.84
N VAL A 190 -11.05 -4.88 13.26
CA VAL A 190 -12.27 -4.33 12.65
C VAL A 190 -12.23 -2.80 12.63
N SER A 191 -11.59 -2.17 13.63
CA SER A 191 -11.40 -0.72 13.68
C SER A 191 -10.47 -0.16 12.58
N ASN A 192 -9.72 -1.00 11.88
CA ASN A 192 -8.92 -0.62 10.71
C ASN A 192 -9.64 -0.94 9.38
N GLY A 193 -10.94 -1.25 9.43
CA GLY A 193 -11.69 -1.70 8.28
C GLY A 193 -13.03 -1.01 8.09
N LEU A 194 -13.40 -0.84 6.83
CA LEU A 194 -14.75 -0.49 6.40
C LEU A 194 -15.30 -1.61 5.51
N LEU A 195 -16.56 -1.97 5.70
CA LEU A 195 -17.26 -2.83 4.76
C LEU A 195 -17.91 -1.94 3.69
N LEU A 196 -17.41 -1.97 2.46
CA LEU A 196 -17.81 -1.05 1.40
C LEU A 196 -18.36 -1.81 0.19
N ARG A 197 -19.26 -1.19 -0.58
CA ARG A 197 -19.62 -1.69 -1.92
C ARG A 197 -18.41 -1.53 -2.84
N ALA A 198 -18.17 -2.47 -3.75
CA ALA A 198 -16.94 -2.53 -4.56
C ALA A 198 -16.58 -1.21 -5.29
N ASP A 199 -17.57 -0.50 -5.82
CA ASP A 199 -17.38 0.82 -6.43
C ASP A 199 -16.92 1.86 -5.42
N LEU A 200 -17.58 1.94 -4.26
CA LEU A 200 -17.23 2.86 -3.18
C LEU A 200 -15.88 2.53 -2.54
N HIS A 201 -15.51 1.25 -2.47
CA HIS A 201 -14.18 0.82 -2.06
C HIS A 201 -13.12 1.33 -3.04
N THR A 202 -13.33 1.13 -4.34
CA THR A 202 -12.43 1.65 -5.37
C THR A 202 -12.27 3.17 -5.27
N LEU A 203 -13.38 3.90 -5.09
CA LEU A 203 -13.34 5.36 -4.90
C LEU A 203 -12.65 5.78 -3.60
N PHE A 204 -12.77 4.99 -2.54
CA PHE A 204 -12.08 5.23 -1.28
C PHE A 204 -10.56 5.05 -1.43
N ASP A 205 -10.13 3.94 -2.05
CA ASP A 205 -8.72 3.64 -2.32
C ASP A 205 -8.05 4.67 -3.25
N LEU A 206 -8.80 5.18 -4.23
CA LEU A 206 -8.35 6.26 -5.12
C LEU A 206 -8.32 7.64 -4.45
N GLY A 207 -8.78 7.74 -3.20
CA GLY A 207 -8.94 9.00 -2.52
C GLY A 207 -9.89 9.95 -3.24
N LEU A 208 -10.97 9.42 -3.83
CA LEU A 208 -12.10 10.14 -4.41
C LEU A 208 -13.29 10.22 -3.43
N ILE A 209 -13.29 9.37 -2.41
CA ILE A 209 -14.17 9.42 -1.24
C ILE A 209 -13.30 9.33 0.01
N VAL A 210 -13.59 10.16 1.01
CA VAL A 210 -12.95 10.11 2.33
C VAL A 210 -13.99 10.18 3.43
N ILE A 211 -13.62 9.74 4.63
CA ILE A 211 -14.42 9.98 5.83
C ILE A 211 -13.79 11.13 6.58
N ASP A 212 -14.55 12.21 6.75
CA ASP A 212 -14.15 13.37 7.53
C ASP A 212 -14.12 13.04 9.02
N THR A 213 -13.06 13.49 9.66
CA THR A 213 -12.83 13.39 11.11
C THR A 213 -12.83 14.80 11.68
N PRO A 214 -13.52 15.05 12.81
CA PRO A 214 -14.18 14.09 13.71
C PRO A 214 -15.64 13.77 13.34
N SER A 215 -16.19 14.37 12.29
CA SER A 215 -17.64 14.35 12.02
C SER A 215 -18.19 12.98 11.57
N LEU A 216 -17.30 12.08 11.12
CA LEU A 216 -17.61 10.79 10.50
C LEU A 216 -18.59 10.91 9.33
N ARG A 217 -18.45 12.00 8.57
CA ARG A 217 -19.23 12.29 7.37
C ARG A 217 -18.46 11.89 6.13
N VAL A 218 -19.14 11.33 5.14
CA VAL A 218 -18.55 11.00 3.85
C VAL A 218 -18.31 12.31 3.06
N LYS A 219 -17.09 12.53 2.59
CA LYS A 219 -16.76 13.63 1.66
C LYS A 219 -16.38 13.02 0.32
N ILE A 220 -16.82 13.67 -0.75
CA ILE A 220 -16.57 13.23 -2.12
C ILE A 220 -15.78 14.30 -2.87
N ALA A 221 -14.97 13.86 -3.83
CA ALA A 221 -14.08 14.76 -4.56
C ALA A 221 -14.93 15.67 -5.45
N PRO A 222 -14.47 16.89 -5.77
CA PRO A 222 -15.18 17.76 -6.71
C PRO A 222 -15.57 17.07 -8.02
N ALA A 223 -14.70 16.19 -8.53
CA ALA A 223 -14.94 15.40 -9.74
C ALA A 223 -16.18 14.48 -9.67
N LEU A 224 -16.61 14.07 -8.46
CA LEU A 224 -17.77 13.20 -8.27
C LEU A 224 -19.08 13.96 -7.99
N ARG A 225 -19.03 15.28 -7.76
CA ARG A 225 -20.21 16.06 -7.32
C ARG A 225 -21.35 16.11 -8.34
N HIS A 226 -21.07 15.85 -9.62
CA HIS A 226 -22.06 15.85 -10.70
C HIS A 226 -22.40 14.43 -11.19
N THR A 227 -22.11 13.42 -10.37
CA THR A 227 -22.39 12.00 -10.66
C THR A 227 -23.42 11.44 -9.68
N GLU A 228 -23.78 10.17 -9.83
CA GLU A 228 -24.62 9.42 -8.90
C GLU A 228 -24.04 9.33 -7.48
N TYR A 229 -22.73 9.54 -7.31
CA TYR A 229 -22.07 9.51 -6.00
C TYR A 229 -22.35 10.76 -5.15
N SER A 230 -22.92 11.81 -5.75
CA SER A 230 -23.26 13.06 -5.07
C SER A 230 -24.21 12.88 -3.89
N SER A 231 -25.09 11.87 -3.95
CA SER A 231 -26.04 11.56 -2.87
C SER A 231 -25.36 11.11 -1.57
N TRP A 232 -24.10 10.67 -1.64
CA TRP A 232 -23.33 10.25 -0.46
C TRP A 232 -22.47 11.35 0.13
N HIS A 233 -22.43 12.55 -0.47
CA HIS A 233 -21.78 13.68 0.16
C HIS A 233 -22.50 14.05 1.47
N ASP A 234 -21.75 14.19 2.55
CA ASP A 234 -22.23 14.45 3.91
C ASP A 234 -23.15 13.38 4.53
N ALA A 235 -23.25 12.21 3.89
CA ALA A 235 -23.87 11.06 4.52
C ALA A 235 -23.10 10.67 5.78
N ALA A 236 -23.83 10.32 6.85
CA ALA A 236 -23.21 9.80 8.06
C ALA A 236 -22.68 8.38 7.80
N LEU A 237 -21.43 8.13 8.18
CA LEU A 237 -20.87 6.78 8.13
C LEU A 237 -21.65 5.87 9.09
N ARG A 238 -22.19 4.77 8.56
CA ARG A 238 -22.89 3.77 9.38
C ARG A 238 -21.86 3.07 10.29
N PRO A 239 -22.06 3.07 11.62
CA PRO A 239 -21.14 2.40 12.52
C PRO A 239 -21.38 0.87 12.52
N PRO A 240 -20.39 0.07 12.93
CA PRO A 240 -20.60 -1.34 13.26
C PRO A 240 -21.49 -1.49 14.50
N LYS A 241 -21.99 -2.71 14.71
CA LYS A 241 -22.88 -3.08 15.83
C LYS A 241 -22.28 -2.78 17.20
N LEU A 242 -20.98 -3.00 17.37
CA LEU A 242 -20.26 -2.77 18.63
C LEU A 242 -19.46 -1.46 18.56
N ALA A 243 -19.58 -0.63 19.60
CA ALA A 243 -18.85 0.64 19.68
C ALA A 243 -17.32 0.46 19.67
N SER A 244 -16.82 -0.63 20.26
CA SER A 244 -15.39 -0.98 20.28
C SER A 244 -14.83 -1.34 18.91
N GLN A 245 -15.69 -1.62 17.93
CA GLN A 245 -15.31 -1.99 16.57
C GLN A 245 -15.35 -0.82 15.59
N ARG A 246 -15.76 0.38 16.05
CA ARG A 246 -15.80 1.58 15.20
C ARG A 246 -14.45 1.83 14.55
N ALA A 247 -14.50 2.35 13.33
CA ALA A 247 -13.31 2.78 12.61
C ALA A 247 -12.48 3.74 13.47
N SER A 248 -11.18 3.48 13.57
CA SER A 248 -10.24 4.34 14.30
C SER A 248 -10.20 5.71 13.63
N GLN A 249 -10.40 6.76 14.42
CA GLN A 249 -10.33 8.13 13.91
C GLN A 249 -8.91 8.47 13.47
N GLU A 250 -7.90 7.94 14.15
CA GLU A 250 -6.50 8.09 13.79
C GLU A 250 -6.18 7.43 12.44
N ALA A 251 -6.76 6.25 12.17
CA ALA A 251 -6.62 5.58 10.89
C ALA A 251 -7.32 6.38 9.77
N LEU A 252 -8.53 6.88 10.01
CA LEU A 252 -9.28 7.69 9.04
C LEU A 252 -8.57 9.00 8.73
N GLU A 253 -8.04 9.70 9.75
CA GLU A 253 -7.25 10.92 9.56
C GLU A 253 -5.96 10.60 8.80
N TRP A 254 -5.27 9.50 9.14
CA TRP A 254 -4.10 9.04 8.40
C TRP A 254 -4.44 8.84 6.92
N HIS A 255 -5.53 8.14 6.62
CA HIS A 255 -5.97 7.89 5.24
C HIS A 255 -6.19 9.22 4.51
N ARG A 256 -6.95 10.14 5.11
CA ARG A 256 -7.25 11.47 4.56
C ARG A 256 -5.99 12.29 4.24
N LEU A 257 -5.02 12.29 5.15
CA LEU A 257 -3.75 13.00 4.99
C LEU A 257 -2.86 12.36 3.92
N HIS A 258 -2.81 11.02 3.84
CA HIS A 258 -1.91 10.31 2.93
C HIS A 258 -2.36 10.34 1.46
N ILE A 259 -3.66 10.54 1.22
CA ILE A 259 -4.21 10.75 -0.12
C ILE A 259 -4.28 12.24 -0.52
N GLY A 260 -3.83 13.16 0.34
CA GLY A 260 -3.74 14.59 0.04
C GLY A 260 -5.08 15.32 -0.02
N TRP A 261 -6.09 14.83 0.71
CA TRP A 261 -7.41 15.47 0.76
C TRP A 261 -7.42 16.65 1.74
N GLN A 262 -7.74 17.85 1.26
CA GLN A 262 -7.89 19.07 2.06
C GLN A 262 -9.36 19.49 2.17
#